data_AF-A0A357CLF5-F1
#
_entry.id   AF-A0A357CLF5-F1
#
_cell.length_a   1.000
_cell.length_b   1.000
_cell.length_c   1.000
_cell.angle_alpha   90.00
_cell.angle_beta   90.00
_cell.angle_gamma   90.00
#
_symmetry.space_group_name_H-M   'P 1'
#
loop_
_entity.id
_entity.type
_entity.pdbx_description
1 polymer ?
#
loop_
_entity_poly.entity_id
_entity_poly.type
_entity_poly.pdbx_seq_one_letter_code
_entity_poly.pdbx_strand_id
1 'polypeptide(L)'
;MGLDSTIVSIIIKVALAGGLMFFLYKDARARDYSWFMWTFAPVIILFTSSLGSSLFLLALILVMYMATRPKGEIRVCPHCGKKVHYILAFCPFCRKSVKKECLRCHDTVDWDAERCPHCGSMNLTKF
;
A
#
# COMPACT_ATOMS: atom_id res chain seq x y z
N MET A 1 -3.80 -25.68 34.14
CA MET A 1 -2.97 -24.50 33.80
C MET A 1 -2.58 -24.42 32.31
N GLY A 2 -3.10 -25.28 31.41
CA GLY A 2 -2.75 -25.23 29.97
C GLY A 2 -3.70 -24.39 29.12
N LEU A 3 -5.00 -24.40 29.42
CA LEU A 3 -6.02 -23.77 28.59
C LEU A 3 -5.89 -22.23 28.58
N ASP A 4 -5.67 -21.61 29.74
CA ASP A 4 -5.54 -20.16 29.86
C ASP A 4 -4.34 -19.62 29.07
N SER A 5 -3.19 -20.31 29.13
CA SER A 5 -1.99 -19.92 28.37
C SER A 5 -2.19 -20.06 26.86
N THR A 6 -2.86 -21.12 26.41
CA THR A 6 -3.16 -21.31 24.98
C THR A 6 -4.11 -20.24 24.45
N ILE A 7 -5.18 -19.91 25.18
CA ILE A 7 -6.14 -18.86 24.81
C ILE A 7 -5.43 -17.51 24.75
N VAL A 8 -4.62 -17.17 25.75
CA VAL A 8 -3.82 -15.93 25.75
C VAL A 8 -2.91 -15.86 24.53
N SER A 9 -2.23 -16.96 24.18
CA SER A 9 -1.36 -17.00 22.99
C SER A 9 -2.12 -16.77 21.68
N ILE A 10 -3.34 -17.30 21.56
CA ILE A 10 -4.19 -17.13 20.37
C ILE A 10 -4.64 -15.67 20.26
N ILE A 11 -5.09 -15.07 21.37
CA ILE A 11 -5.51 -13.66 21.40
C ILE A 11 -4.36 -12.75 20.96
N ILE A 12 -3.15 -12.99 21.48
CA ILE A 12 -1.95 -12.24 21.10
C ILE A 12 -1.68 -12.37 19.60
N LYS A 13 -1.73 -13.59 19.04
CA LYS A 13 -1.50 -13.81 17.60
C LYS A 13 -2.54 -13.10 16.74
N VAL A 14 -3.82 -13.15 17.12
CA VAL A 14 -4.90 -12.46 16.40
C VAL A 14 -4.72 -10.95 16.45
N ALA A 15 -4.36 -10.39 17.60
CA ALA A 15 -4.10 -8.95 17.73
C ALA A 15 -2.90 -8.50 16.86
N LEU A 16 -1.80 -9.26 16.90
CA LEU A 16 -0.60 -8.97 16.10
C LEU A 16 -0.86 -9.12 14.59
N ALA A 17 -1.51 -10.21 14.19
CA ALA A 17 -1.89 -10.43 12.79
C ALA A 17 -2.84 -9.30 12.34
N GLY A 18 -3.89 -8.99 13.10
CA GLY A 18 -4.84 -7.91 12.80
C GLY A 18 -4.18 -6.55 12.61
N GLY A 19 -3.28 -6.17 13.53
CA GLY A 19 -2.52 -4.93 13.42
C GLY A 19 -1.65 -4.89 12.16
N LEU A 20 -0.95 -5.98 11.86
CA LEU A 20 -0.12 -6.06 10.66
C LEU A 20 -0.96 -6.06 9.38
N MET A 21 -2.07 -6.79 9.33
CA MET A 21 -3.00 -6.80 8.19
C MET A 21 -3.52 -5.40 7.89
N PHE A 22 -3.94 -4.65 8.91
CA PHE A 22 -4.40 -3.27 8.74
C PHE A 22 -3.29 -2.35 8.21
N PHE A 23 -2.07 -2.47 8.75
CA PHE A 23 -0.91 -1.70 8.29
C PHE A 23 -0.56 -2.00 6.84
N LEU A 24 -0.43 -3.28 6.49
CA LEU A 24 -0.10 -3.74 5.14
C LEU A 24 -1.20 -3.36 4.14
N TYR A 25 -2.47 -3.51 4.49
CA TYR A 25 -3.59 -3.06 3.67
C TYR A 25 -3.46 -1.57 3.33
N LYS A 26 -3.28 -0.72 4.34
CA LYS A 26 -3.25 0.74 4.16
C LYS A 26 -2.07 1.18 3.30
N ASP A 27 -0.89 0.60 3.48
CA ASP A 27 0.31 0.95 2.70
C ASP A 27 0.27 0.33 1.30
N ALA A 28 -0.07 -0.96 1.18
CA ALA A 28 -0.10 -1.67 -0.11
C ALA A 28 -1.19 -1.13 -1.03
N ARG A 29 -2.37 -0.80 -0.48
CA ARG A 29 -3.46 -0.18 -1.25
C ARG A 29 -3.10 1.22 -1.73
N ALA A 30 -2.34 1.99 -0.95
CA ALA A 30 -1.84 3.30 -1.39
C ALA A 30 -0.84 3.21 -2.56
N ARG A 31 -0.16 2.06 -2.68
CA ARG A 31 0.82 1.78 -3.75
C ARG A 31 0.27 0.94 -4.90
N ASP A 32 -1.00 0.52 -4.81
CA ASP A 32 -1.65 -0.48 -5.67
C ASP A 32 -0.80 -1.76 -5.88
N TYR A 33 -0.04 -2.13 -4.85
CA TYR A 33 0.93 -3.22 -4.92
C TYR A 33 0.35 -4.51 -4.38
N SER A 34 -0.24 -5.34 -5.25
CA SER A 34 -0.75 -6.70 -4.91
C SER A 34 -1.46 -6.77 -3.55
N TRP A 35 -2.26 -5.73 -3.24
CA TRP A 35 -2.68 -5.41 -1.87
C TRP A 35 -3.40 -6.57 -1.18
N PHE A 36 -4.14 -7.37 -1.96
CA PHE A 36 -4.88 -8.53 -1.47
C PHE A 36 -3.94 -9.58 -0.86
N MET A 37 -2.87 -9.95 -1.57
CA MET A 37 -1.91 -10.96 -1.11
C MET A 37 -1.27 -10.55 0.22
N TRP A 38 -0.75 -9.32 0.30
CA TRP A 38 -0.07 -8.83 1.51
C TRP A 38 -1.01 -8.59 2.68
N THR A 39 -2.28 -8.24 2.43
CA THR A 39 -3.26 -8.06 3.48
C THR A 39 -3.60 -9.38 4.18
N PHE A 40 -3.66 -10.49 3.44
CA PHE A 40 -4.03 -11.79 4.03
C PHE A 40 -2.84 -12.66 4.42
N ALA A 41 -1.62 -12.37 3.96
CA ALA A 41 -0.42 -13.12 4.33
C ALA A 41 -0.22 -13.31 5.85
N PRO A 42 -0.47 -12.32 6.73
CA PRO A 42 -0.32 -12.49 8.17
C PRO A 42 -1.29 -13.52 8.80
N VAL A 43 -2.35 -13.96 8.10
CA VAL A 43 -3.28 -14.99 8.63
C VAL A 43 -2.56 -16.31 8.89
N ILE A 44 -1.50 -16.61 8.14
CA ILE A 44 -0.67 -17.82 8.30
C ILE A 44 -0.07 -17.90 9.72
N ILE A 45 0.13 -16.75 10.38
CA ILE A 45 0.66 -16.66 11.74
C ILE A 45 -0.23 -17.40 12.75
N LEU A 46 -1.54 -17.48 12.52
CA LEU A 46 -2.49 -18.16 13.41
C LEU A 46 -2.26 -19.68 13.46
N PHE A 47 -1.72 -20.26 12.41
CA PHE A 47 -1.47 -21.71 12.29
C PHE A 47 -0.12 -22.15 12.85
N THR A 48 0.67 -21.22 13.36
CA THR A 48 2.00 -21.53 13.93
C THR A 48 1.89 -22.19 15.31
N SER A 49 2.75 -23.17 15.59
CA SER A 49 2.70 -23.92 16.85
C SER A 49 3.19 -23.12 18.06
N SER A 50 4.19 -22.23 17.88
CA SER A 50 4.81 -21.48 18.99
C SER A 50 4.76 -19.97 18.79
N LEU A 51 4.75 -19.22 19.89
CA LEU A 51 4.79 -17.75 19.85
C LEU A 51 6.09 -17.23 19.19
N GLY A 52 7.22 -17.90 19.42
CA GLY A 52 8.49 -17.54 18.79
C GLY A 52 8.42 -17.64 17.26
N SER A 53 7.86 -18.73 16.73
CA SER A 53 7.69 -18.90 15.29
C SER A 53 6.74 -17.87 14.67
N SER A 54 5.66 -17.48 15.38
CA SER A 54 4.78 -16.40 14.92
C SER A 54 5.49 -15.06 14.79
N LEU A 55 6.32 -14.69 15.76
CA LEU A 55 7.07 -13.43 15.71
C LEU A 55 8.11 -13.43 14.61
N PHE A 56 8.80 -14.56 14.41
CA PHE A 56 9.76 -14.73 13.32
C PHE A 56 9.09 -14.58 11.94
N LEU A 57 7.95 -15.25 11.71
CA LEU A 57 7.22 -15.11 10.44
C LEU A 57 6.65 -13.72 10.24
N LEU A 58 6.15 -13.08 11.30
CA LEU A 58 5.68 -11.69 11.25
C LEU A 58 6.81 -10.76 10.77
N ALA A 59 7.99 -10.89 11.36
CA ALA A 59 9.17 -10.12 10.97
C ALA A 59 9.59 -10.43 9.52
N LEU A 60 9.59 -11.70 9.12
CA LEU A 60 9.91 -12.12 7.75
C LEU A 60 8.94 -11.48 6.74
N ILE A 61 7.63 -11.60 6.95
CA ILE A 61 6.61 -11.02 6.07
C ILE A 61 6.82 -9.50 5.94
N LEU A 62 7.07 -8.82 7.06
CA LEU A 62 7.31 -7.38 7.05
C LEU A 62 8.58 -7.01 6.28
N VAL A 63 9.68 -7.72 6.49
CA VAL A 63 10.95 -7.50 5.77
C VAL A 63 10.77 -7.76 4.28
N MET A 64 10.13 -8.86 3.91
CA MET A 64 9.88 -9.21 2.51
C MET A 64 9.00 -8.14 1.84
N TYR A 65 7.92 -7.71 2.51
CA TYR A 65 7.08 -6.63 2.03
C TYR A 65 7.88 -5.33 1.82
N MET A 66 8.72 -4.94 2.78
CA MET A 66 9.54 -3.73 2.65
C MET A 66 10.59 -3.82 1.55
N ALA A 67 11.12 -5.01 1.29
CA ALA A 67 12.08 -5.26 0.23
C ALA A 67 11.44 -5.21 -1.17
N THR A 68 10.23 -5.76 -1.33
CA THR A 68 9.59 -5.92 -2.64
C THR A 68 8.64 -4.78 -3.01
N ARG A 69 8.12 -4.01 -2.02
CA ARG A 69 7.18 -2.92 -2.30
C ARG A 69 7.84 -1.84 -3.19
N PRO A 70 7.09 -1.20 -4.10
CA PRO A 70 7.59 -0.10 -4.90
C PRO A 70 8.00 1.06 -3.99
N LYS A 71 9.22 1.56 -4.18
CA LYS A 71 9.76 2.71 -3.47
C LYS A 71 9.45 3.98 -4.25
N GLY A 72 9.25 5.08 -3.54
CA GLY A 72 8.90 6.35 -4.18
C GLY A 72 8.11 7.27 -3.26
N GLU A 73 7.84 8.46 -3.79
CA GLU A 73 7.06 9.48 -3.10
C GLU A 73 5.60 9.09 -2.96
N ILE A 74 5.01 9.47 -1.83
CA ILE A 74 3.58 9.33 -1.60
C ILE A 74 2.99 10.74 -1.61
N ARG A 75 2.12 11.01 -2.57
CA ARG A 75 1.41 12.27 -2.71
C ARG A 75 -0.03 12.16 -2.26
N VAL A 76 -0.66 13.28 -1.98
CA VAL A 76 -2.06 13.35 -1.60
C VAL A 76 -2.91 13.46 -2.85
N CYS A 77 -3.92 12.60 -3.00
CA CYS A 77 -4.85 12.67 -4.11
C CYS A 77 -5.67 13.97 -4.03
N PRO A 78 -5.71 14.79 -5.09
CA PRO A 78 -6.44 16.07 -5.09
C PRO A 78 -7.95 15.90 -4.99
N HIS A 79 -8.47 14.72 -5.30
CA HIS A 79 -9.92 14.45 -5.33
C HIS A 79 -10.46 13.92 -4.00
N CYS A 80 -9.70 13.07 -3.31
CA CYS A 80 -10.19 12.35 -2.12
C CYS A 80 -9.32 12.52 -0.87
N GLY A 81 -8.19 13.23 -0.97
CA GLY A 81 -7.28 13.48 0.16
C GLY A 81 -6.50 12.25 0.65
N LYS A 82 -6.67 11.08 0.04
CA LYS A 82 -5.91 9.88 0.42
C LYS A 82 -4.51 9.88 -0.17
N LYS A 83 -3.59 9.27 0.57
CA LYS A 83 -2.19 9.07 0.19
C LYS A 83 -2.08 8.02 -0.92
N VAL A 84 -1.40 8.36 -2.01
CA VAL A 84 -1.22 7.51 -3.20
C VAL A 84 0.22 7.62 -3.71
N HIS A 85 0.74 6.53 -4.27
CA HIS A 85 2.09 6.51 -4.84
C HIS A 85 2.17 7.39 -6.08
N TYR A 86 3.19 8.24 -6.16
CA TYR A 86 3.31 9.28 -7.20
C TYR A 86 3.38 8.74 -8.63
N ILE A 87 3.78 7.47 -8.83
CA ILE A 87 3.86 6.85 -10.15
C ILE A 87 2.48 6.54 -10.75
N LEU A 88 1.44 6.43 -9.92
CA LEU A 88 0.11 6.02 -10.35
C LEU A 88 -0.55 7.11 -11.20
N ALA A 89 -1.20 6.71 -12.29
CA ALA A 89 -2.02 7.61 -13.11
C ALA A 89 -3.43 7.81 -12.52
N PHE A 90 -3.95 6.78 -11.84
CA PHE A 90 -5.29 6.77 -11.24
C PHE A 90 -5.21 6.47 -9.74
N CYS A 91 -6.09 7.09 -8.96
CA CYS A 91 -6.19 6.84 -7.54
C CYS A 91 -6.86 5.47 -7.26
N PRO A 92 -6.23 4.55 -6.50
CA PRO A 92 -6.81 3.24 -6.19
C PRO A 92 -8.04 3.31 -5.27
N PHE A 93 -8.33 4.48 -4.69
CA PHE A 93 -9.46 4.70 -3.78
C PHE A 93 -10.66 5.34 -4.48
N CYS A 94 -10.48 6.46 -5.18
CA CYS A 94 -11.58 7.17 -5.85
C CYS A 94 -11.65 6.92 -7.35
N ARG A 95 -10.68 6.21 -7.94
CA ARG A 95 -10.58 5.88 -9.37
C ARG A 95 -10.45 7.07 -10.34
N LYS A 96 -10.38 8.30 -9.82
CA LYS A 96 -10.11 9.50 -10.62
C LYS A 96 -8.62 9.59 -10.99
N SER A 97 -8.33 10.28 -12.09
CA SER A 97 -6.97 10.58 -12.52
C SER A 97 -6.25 11.46 -11.50
N VAL A 98 -5.00 11.11 -11.19
CA VAL A 98 -4.10 11.88 -10.32
C VAL A 98 -2.91 12.47 -11.08
N LYS A 99 -2.87 12.23 -12.39
CA LYS A 99 -1.94 12.85 -13.35
C LYS A 99 -2.73 13.42 -14.51
N LYS A 100 -2.15 14.43 -15.15
CA LYS A 100 -2.64 14.99 -16.40
C LYS A 100 -1.93 14.32 -17.57
N GLU A 101 -2.54 14.33 -18.74
CA GLU A 101 -1.89 13.96 -19.99
C GLU A 101 -1.59 15.22 -20.80
N CYS A 102 -0.45 15.25 -21.48
CA CYS A 102 -0.13 16.28 -22.45
C CYS A 102 -0.77 15.98 -23.80
N LEU A 103 -1.66 16.83 -24.31
CA LEU A 103 -2.34 16.62 -25.58
C LEU A 103 -1.45 16.82 -26.82
N ARG A 104 -0.16 17.15 -26.62
CA ARG A 104 0.82 17.33 -27.70
C ARG A 104 1.78 16.15 -27.83
N CYS A 105 2.26 15.60 -26.71
CA CYS A 105 3.22 14.49 -26.70
C CYS A 105 2.68 13.21 -26.06
N HIS A 106 1.46 13.23 -25.52
CA HIS A 106 0.78 12.11 -24.86
C HIS A 106 1.51 11.54 -23.62
N ASP A 107 2.50 12.27 -23.09
CA ASP A 107 3.13 11.92 -21.81
C ASP A 107 2.25 12.29 -20.61
N THR A 108 2.38 11.49 -19.55
CA THR A 108 1.78 11.80 -18.24
C THR A 108 2.59 12.87 -17.52
N VAL A 109 1.90 13.84 -16.96
CA VAL A 109 2.46 14.97 -16.23
C VAL A 109 1.83 15.03 -14.84
N ASP A 110 2.62 15.47 -13.86
CA ASP A 110 2.13 15.69 -12.49
C ASP A 110 0.94 16.66 -12.46
N TRP A 111 0.06 16.47 -11.47
CA TRP A 111 -1.20 17.20 -11.37
C TRP A 111 -1.03 18.72 -11.21
N ASP A 112 -0.02 19.11 -10.45
CA ASP A 112 0.36 20.48 -10.12
C ASP A 112 1.17 21.17 -11.22
N ALA A 113 1.61 20.44 -12.25
CA ALA A 113 2.35 21.04 -13.35
C ALA A 113 1.43 21.90 -14.24
N GLU A 114 1.91 23.11 -14.55
CA GLU A 114 1.28 24.03 -15.50
C GLU A 114 1.75 23.78 -16.95
N ARG A 115 2.94 23.19 -17.11
CA ARG A 115 3.58 22.96 -18.40
C ARG A 115 4.18 21.56 -18.44
N CYS A 116 4.11 20.91 -19.60
CA CYS A 116 4.72 19.60 -19.80
C CYS A 116 6.27 19.70 -19.71
N PRO A 117 6.95 18.90 -18.86
CA PRO A 117 8.40 18.93 -18.72
C PRO A 117 9.14 18.38 -19.94
N HIS A 118 8.50 17.50 -20.73
CA HIS A 118 9.11 16.88 -21.90
C HIS A 118 9.06 17.77 -23.14
N CYS A 119 7.90 18.39 -23.41
CA CYS A 119 7.66 19.09 -24.67
C CYS A 119 7.40 20.60 -24.47
N GLY A 120 7.23 21.07 -23.24
CA GLY A 120 7.05 22.50 -22.95
C GLY A 120 5.69 23.09 -23.33
N SER A 121 4.71 22.30 -23.79
CA SER A 121 3.36 22.82 -24.06
C SER A 121 2.53 22.97 -22.80
N MET A 122 1.62 23.95 -22.79
CA MET A 122 0.62 24.17 -21.73
C MET A 122 -0.70 23.42 -21.98
N ASN A 123 -0.80 22.70 -23.10
CA ASN A 123 -2.02 21.99 -23.49
C ASN A 123 -2.12 20.64 -22.73
N LEU A 124 -2.49 20.72 -21.46
CA LEU A 124 -2.70 19.58 -20.57
C LEU A 124 -4.20 19.29 -20.42
N THR A 125 -4.56 18.01 -20.26
CA THR A 125 -5.95 17.60 -19.98
C THR A 125 -6.50 18.29 -18.73
N LYS A 126 -7.71 18.82 -18.83
CA LYS A 126 -8.48 19.38 -17.70
C LYS A 126 -9.55 18.36 -17.30
N PHE A 127 -9.67 18.07 -16.01
CA PHE A 127 -10.65 17.14 -15.43
C PHE A 127 -11.47 17.86 -14.36
#